data_AF-X5MNV6-F1
#
_entry.id   AF-X5MNV6-F1
#
_cell.length_a   1.000
_cell.length_b   1.000
_cell.length_c   1.000
_cell.angle_alpha   90.00
_cell.angle_beta   90.00
_cell.angle_gamma   90.00
#
_symmetry.space_group_name_H-M   'P 1'
#
loop_
_entity.id
_entity.type
_entity.pdbx_description
1 polymer ?
#
loop_
_entity_poly.entity_id
_entity_poly.type
_entity_poly.pdbx_seq_one_letter_code
_entity_poly.pdbx_strand_id
1 'polypeptide(L)'
;MAKEKKSDNVYVDLPTGLSRDQIMAAVERASEAAGMYISHIGGYSRKKYPGSVHWHFKRDAKERGLIDATYWDVKELLWLMIRHSEPEWVHKFAPKLKRALNKEFAALAG
;
A
#
# COMPACT_ATOMS: atom_id res chain seq x y z
N MET A 1 -21.25 -0.04 -24.05
CA MET A 1 -20.62 1.00 -23.21
C MET A 1 -19.69 0.31 -22.22
N ALA A 2 -18.40 0.60 -22.24
CA ALA A 2 -17.47 0.07 -21.24
C ALA A 2 -17.81 0.70 -19.88
N LYS A 3 -17.84 -0.10 -18.81
CA LYS A 3 -18.04 0.41 -17.44
C LYS A 3 -16.88 1.34 -17.09
N GLU A 4 -17.19 2.51 -16.55
CA GLU A 4 -16.17 3.44 -16.04
C GLU A 4 -15.33 2.77 -14.97
N LYS A 5 -14.02 3.03 -15.01
CA LYS A 5 -13.06 2.58 -14.00
C LYS A 5 -13.42 3.26 -12.68
N LYS A 6 -13.34 2.54 -11.55
CA LYS A 6 -13.72 3.05 -10.22
C LYS A 6 -12.53 3.32 -9.30
N SER A 7 -11.33 2.92 -9.72
CA SER A 7 -10.11 3.06 -8.94
C SER A 7 -8.88 3.02 -9.83
N ASP A 8 -7.78 3.56 -9.32
CA ASP A 8 -6.45 3.44 -9.91
C ASP A 8 -5.56 2.57 -9.05
N ASN A 9 -4.76 1.73 -9.71
CA ASN A 9 -3.71 0.96 -9.06
C ASN A 9 -2.38 1.65 -9.33
N VAL A 10 -1.66 1.95 -8.26
CA VAL A 10 -0.35 2.57 -8.28
C VAL A 10 0.66 1.54 -7.81
N TYR A 11 1.51 1.09 -8.74
CA TYR A 11 2.57 0.11 -8.44
C TYR A 11 3.71 0.76 -7.68
N VAL A 12 4.22 0.03 -6.69
CA VAL A 12 5.38 0.36 -5.87
C VAL A 12 6.53 -0.53 -6.33
N ASP A 13 7.71 0.05 -6.46
CA ASP A 13 8.88 -0.69 -6.91
C ASP A 13 9.38 -1.54 -5.73
N LEU A 14 9.27 -2.87 -5.86
CA LEU A 14 9.66 -3.82 -4.84
C LEU A 14 10.88 -4.63 -5.33
N PRO A 15 12.03 -4.54 -4.64
CA PRO A 15 13.17 -5.41 -4.89
C PRO A 15 12.82 -6.87 -4.65
N THR A 16 13.41 -7.75 -5.46
CA THR A 16 13.26 -9.20 -5.31
C THR A 16 14.04 -9.72 -4.10
N GLY A 17 13.55 -10.78 -3.46
CA GLY A 17 14.27 -11.45 -2.37
C GLY A 17 14.16 -10.79 -0.99
N LEU A 18 13.29 -9.80 -0.82
CA LEU A 18 12.97 -9.26 0.50
C LEU A 18 12.10 -10.23 1.28
N SER A 19 12.41 -10.40 2.57
CA SER A 19 11.55 -11.17 3.47
C SER A 19 10.27 -10.40 3.78
N ARG A 20 9.20 -11.13 4.14
CA ARG A 20 7.94 -10.52 4.56
C ARG A 20 8.12 -9.52 5.71
N ASP A 21 9.00 -9.82 6.66
CA ASP A 21 9.25 -8.95 7.81
C ASP A 21 9.95 -7.65 7.40
N GLN A 22 10.89 -7.72 6.44
CA GLN A 22 11.51 -6.52 5.86
C GLN A 22 10.47 -5.66 5.15
N ILE A 23 9.54 -6.28 4.42
CA ILE A 23 8.45 -5.56 3.73
C ILE A 23 7.51 -4.90 4.73
N MET A 24 7.08 -5.63 5.76
CA MET A 24 6.23 -5.10 6.82
C MET A 24 6.86 -3.88 7.50
N ALA A 25 8.13 -4.00 7.91
CA ALA A 25 8.84 -2.93 8.58
C ALA A 25 9.07 -1.71 7.67
N ALA A 26 9.35 -1.93 6.38
CA ALA A 26 9.46 -0.84 5.40
C ALA A 26 8.13 -0.11 5.20
N VAL A 27 7.01 -0.85 5.15
CA VAL A 27 5.67 -0.27 5.02
C VAL A 27 5.31 0.57 6.24
N GLU A 28 5.62 0.10 7.45
CA GLU A 28 5.40 0.83 8.69
C GLU A 28 6.17 2.16 8.69
N ARG A 29 7.49 2.14 8.44
CA ARG A 29 8.31 3.36 8.36
C ARG A 29 7.85 4.32 7.26
N ALA A 30 7.49 3.79 6.09
CA ALA A 30 6.98 4.60 5.00
C ALA A 30 5.65 5.28 5.35
N SER A 31 4.79 4.61 6.13
CA SER A 31 3.52 5.19 6.58
C SER A 31 3.75 6.37 7.53
N GLU A 32 4.65 6.21 8.50
CA GLU A 32 5.04 7.26 9.44
C GLU A 32 5.67 8.45 8.71
N ALA A 33 6.61 8.19 7.79
CA ALA A 33 7.27 9.22 6.99
C ALA A 33 6.28 9.99 6.08
N ALA A 34 5.19 9.35 5.66
CA ALA A 34 4.13 9.97 4.88
C ALA A 34 3.10 10.72 5.73
N GLY A 35 3.24 10.72 7.07
CA GLY A 35 2.31 11.37 8.01
C GLY A 35 0.96 10.66 8.06
N MET A 36 0.96 9.34 7.94
CA MET A 36 -0.24 8.50 8.02
C MET A 36 -0.02 7.39 9.05
N TYR A 37 -1.11 6.73 9.41
CA TYR A 37 -1.05 5.56 10.28
C TYR A 37 -1.76 4.38 9.64
N ILE A 38 -1.33 3.19 10.03
CA ILE A 38 -1.93 1.93 9.60
C ILE A 38 -3.14 1.66 10.50
N SER A 39 -4.33 1.74 9.92
CA SER A 39 -5.59 1.49 10.64
C SER A 39 -6.00 0.02 10.64
N HIS A 40 -5.48 -0.77 9.70
CA HIS A 40 -5.75 -2.19 9.59
C HIS A 40 -4.59 -2.91 8.88
N ILE A 41 -4.26 -4.11 9.36
CA ILE A 41 -3.40 -5.08 8.69
C ILE A 41 -4.18 -6.39 8.61
N GLY A 42 -4.31 -6.93 7.40
CA GLY A 42 -4.99 -8.18 7.12
C GLY A 42 -4.30 -8.95 6.01
N GLY A 43 -5.03 -9.90 5.43
CA GLY A 43 -4.60 -10.66 4.27
C GLY A 43 -5.81 -11.22 3.54
N TYR A 44 -5.64 -11.62 2.29
CA TYR A 44 -6.70 -12.30 1.55
C TYR A 44 -6.72 -13.80 1.89
N SER A 45 -7.67 -14.53 1.27
CA SER A 45 -7.83 -15.97 1.47
C SER A 45 -6.50 -16.70 1.35
N ARG A 46 -6.04 -17.35 2.44
CA ARG A 46 -4.79 -18.12 2.46
C ARG A 46 -4.76 -19.24 1.41
N LYS A 47 -5.91 -19.76 1.01
CA LYS A 47 -6.03 -20.80 -0.03
C LYS A 47 -5.83 -20.25 -1.45
N LYS A 48 -6.30 -19.03 -1.72
CA LYS A 48 -6.22 -18.41 -3.07
C LYS A 48 -5.00 -17.50 -3.22
N TYR A 49 -4.62 -16.83 -2.15
CA TYR A 49 -3.59 -15.80 -2.08
C TYR A 49 -2.75 -15.99 -0.80
N PRO A 50 -2.04 -17.12 -0.68
CA PRO A 50 -1.14 -17.35 0.45
C PRO A 50 -0.12 -16.22 0.55
N GLY A 51 0.23 -15.82 1.77
CA GLY A 51 1.23 -14.79 2.02
C GLY A 51 0.81 -13.35 1.71
N SER A 52 -0.39 -13.12 1.16
CA SER A 52 -0.85 -11.75 0.89
C SER A 52 -1.01 -10.95 2.18
N VAL A 53 -0.57 -9.69 2.13
CA VAL A 53 -0.74 -8.72 3.21
C VAL A 53 -1.49 -7.51 2.68
N HIS A 54 -2.49 -7.07 3.42
CA HIS A 54 -3.34 -5.95 3.04
C HIS A 54 -3.33 -4.90 4.13
N TRP A 55 -3.09 -3.64 3.76
CA TRP A 55 -3.06 -2.51 4.67
C TRP A 55 -4.13 -1.49 4.31
N HIS A 56 -4.71 -0.85 5.33
CA HIS A 56 -5.46 0.38 5.18
C HIS A 56 -4.71 1.53 5.85
N PHE A 57 -4.28 2.53 5.07
CA PHE A 57 -3.70 3.76 5.61
C PHE A 57 -4.76 4.84 5.77
N LYS A 58 -4.70 5.52 6.90
CA LYS A 58 -5.54 6.67 7.21
C LYS A 58 -4.67 7.83 7.69
N ARG A 59 -5.19 9.04 7.49
CA ARG A 59 -4.59 10.25 8.04
C ARG A 59 -5.06 10.53 9.46
N ASP A 60 -6.36 10.36 9.70
CA ASP A 60 -7.01 10.55 10.99
C ASP A 60 -8.09 9.47 11.19
N ALA A 61 -8.34 9.06 12.43
CA ALA A 61 -9.29 8.00 12.75
C ALA A 61 -10.76 8.36 12.49
N LYS A 62 -11.09 9.65 12.61
CA LYS A 62 -12.43 10.21 12.42
C LYS A 62 -12.64 10.72 11.00
N GLU A 63 -11.56 10.97 10.26
CA GLU A 63 -11.64 11.40 8.87
C GLU A 63 -12.04 10.25 7.94
N ARG A 64 -12.92 10.55 6.98
CA ARG A 64 -13.28 9.61 5.93
C ARG A 64 -12.15 9.49 4.93
N GLY A 65 -12.01 8.30 4.36
CA GLY A 65 -11.09 7.99 3.30
C GLY A 65 -10.04 6.98 3.72
N LEU A 66 -9.48 6.27 2.75
CA LEU A 66 -8.40 5.32 2.98
C LEU A 66 -7.55 5.12 1.73
N ILE A 67 -6.28 4.78 1.94
CA ILE A 67 -5.42 4.22 0.90
C ILE A 67 -5.34 2.72 1.15
N ASP A 68 -5.83 1.93 0.19
CA ASP A 68 -5.69 0.48 0.21
C ASP A 68 -4.30 0.12 -0.30
N ALA A 69 -3.60 -0.81 0.34
CA ALA A 69 -2.41 -1.43 -0.25
C ALA A 69 -2.43 -2.94 -0.12
N THR A 70 -1.86 -3.63 -1.09
CA THR A 70 -1.72 -5.09 -1.04
C THR A 70 -0.35 -5.51 -1.51
N TYR A 71 0.31 -6.31 -0.67
CA TYR A 71 1.46 -7.11 -1.04
C TYR A 71 1.00 -8.52 -1.46
N TRP A 72 1.48 -8.96 -2.61
CA TRP A 72 1.26 -10.29 -3.16
C TRP A 72 2.59 -11.03 -3.19
N ASP A 73 2.79 -11.92 -2.22
CA ASP A 73 4.03 -12.67 -2.04
C ASP A 73 4.45 -13.46 -3.28
N VAL A 74 3.49 -14.18 -3.87
CA VAL A 74 3.71 -15.00 -5.08
C VAL A 74 4.10 -14.21 -6.35
N LYS A 75 3.99 -12.88 -6.33
CA LYS A 75 4.33 -12.02 -7.48
C LYS A 75 5.38 -10.96 -7.13
N GLU A 76 5.90 -10.96 -5.91
CA GLU A 76 6.75 -9.89 -5.36
C GLU A 76 6.17 -8.50 -5.72
N LEU A 77 4.85 -8.37 -5.59
CA LEU A 77 4.10 -7.23 -6.11
C LEU A 77 3.45 -6.47 -4.97
N LEU A 78 3.75 -5.18 -4.88
CA LEU A 78 3.07 -4.25 -3.98
C LEU A 78 2.38 -3.16 -4.80
N TRP A 79 1.10 -2.94 -4.53
CA TRP A 79 0.35 -1.84 -5.11
C TRP A 79 -0.44 -1.05 -4.08
N LEU A 80 -0.77 0.19 -4.43
CA LEU A 80 -1.76 1.01 -3.75
C LEU A 80 -3.01 1.07 -4.64
N MET A 81 -4.19 0.83 -4.07
CA MET A 81 -5.46 1.02 -4.77
C MET A 81 -6.13 2.29 -4.25
N ILE A 82 -6.44 3.21 -5.16
CA ILE A 82 -7.07 4.50 -4.85
C ILE A 82 -8.41 4.54 -5.56
N ARG A 83 -9.52 4.54 -4.81
CA ARG A 83 -10.85 4.66 -5.44
C ARG A 83 -11.09 6.09 -5.87
N HIS A 84 -11.78 6.29 -6.99
CA HIS A 84 -12.09 7.63 -7.50
C HIS A 84 -13.08 8.40 -6.61
N SER A 85 -13.81 7.67 -5.77
CA SER A 85 -14.72 8.23 -4.77
C SER A 85 -14.03 8.65 -3.46
N GLU A 86 -12.73 8.40 -3.33
CA GLU A 86 -11.98 8.80 -2.14
C GLU A 86 -11.86 10.33 -2.06
N PRO A 87 -11.74 10.91 -0.85
CA PRO A 87 -11.58 12.34 -0.69
C PRO A 87 -10.23 12.83 -1.21
N GLU A 88 -10.15 14.13 -1.50
CA GLU A 88 -8.98 14.78 -2.11
C GLU A 88 -7.65 14.48 -1.38
N TRP A 89 -7.69 14.34 -0.05
CA TRP A 89 -6.48 14.02 0.72
C TRP A 89 -5.89 12.66 0.32
N VAL A 90 -6.72 11.65 0.02
CA VAL A 90 -6.23 10.32 -0.42
C VAL A 90 -5.45 10.46 -1.72
N HIS A 91 -6.00 11.19 -2.68
CA HIS A 91 -5.35 11.45 -3.97
C HIS A 91 -4.04 12.25 -3.82
N LYS A 92 -3.99 13.17 -2.85
CA LYS A 92 -2.77 13.96 -2.55
C LYS A 92 -1.70 13.15 -1.80
N PHE A 93 -2.08 12.22 -0.94
CA PHE A 93 -1.17 11.48 -0.08
C PHE A 93 -0.71 10.15 -0.68
N ALA A 94 -1.49 9.53 -1.56
CA ALA A 94 -1.07 8.29 -2.22
C ALA A 94 0.28 8.41 -2.98
N PRO A 95 0.56 9.49 -3.74
CA PRO A 95 1.89 9.70 -4.32
C PRO A 95 2.99 9.90 -3.27
N LYS A 96 2.69 10.49 -2.12
CA LYS A 96 3.64 10.67 -1.02
C LYS A 96 3.99 9.33 -0.38
N LEU A 97 2.99 8.50 -0.12
CA LEU A 97 3.17 7.14 0.38
C LEU A 97 4.00 6.31 -0.59
N LYS A 98 3.68 6.35 -1.89
CA LYS A 98 4.46 5.64 -2.91
C LYS A 98 5.94 6.04 -2.85
N ARG A 99 6.23 7.35 -2.78
CA ARG A 99 7.61 7.85 -2.71
C ARG A 99 8.32 7.38 -1.45
N ALA A 100 7.64 7.39 -0.31
CA ALA A 100 8.19 6.90 0.95
C ALA A 100 8.48 5.39 0.88
N LEU A 101 7.54 4.60 0.35
CA LEU A 101 7.72 3.16 0.14
C LEU A 101 8.91 2.86 -0.78
N ASN A 102 8.97 3.49 -1.95
CA ASN A 102 10.07 3.32 -2.89
C ASN A 102 11.42 3.67 -2.25
N LYS A 103 11.48 4.69 -1.39
CA LYS A 103 12.70 5.06 -0.66
C LYS A 103 13.12 3.97 0.33
N GLU A 104 12.18 3.46 1.13
CA GLU A 104 12.46 2.38 2.09
C GLU A 104 12.91 1.10 1.39
N PHE A 105 12.27 0.73 0.29
CA PHE A 105 12.64 -0.46 -0.46
C PHE A 105 13.97 -0.32 -1.19
N ALA A 106 14.27 0.85 -1.78
CA ALA A 106 15.58 1.11 -2.38
C ALA A 106 16.71 0.99 -1.35
N ALA A 107 16.47 1.40 -0.10
CA ALA A 107 17.45 1.27 0.97
C ALA A 107 17.70 -0.18 1.42
N LEU A 108 16.76 -1.09 1.14
CA LEU A 108 16.89 -2.53 1.43
C LEU A 108 17.48 -3.33 0.27
N ALA A 109 17.64 -2.71 -0.91
CA ALA A 109 18.16 -3.36 -2.11
C ALA A 109 19.70 -3.26 -2.24
N GLY A 110 20.36 -2.54 -1.33
CA GLY A 110 21.82 -2.40 -1.25
C GLY A 110 22.41 -3.19 -0.10
#